data_AF-B3EPB2-F1
#
_entry.id   AF-B3EPB2-F1
#
_cell.length_a   1.000
_cell.length_b   1.000
_cell.length_c   1.000
_cell.angle_alpha   90.00
_cell.angle_beta   90.00
_cell.angle_gamma   90.00
#
_symmetry.space_group_name_H-M   'P 1'
#
loop_
_entity.id
_entity.type
_entity.pdbx_description
1 polymer ?
#
loop_
_entity_poly.entity_id
_entity_poly.type
_entity_poly.pdbx_seq_one_letter_code
_entity_poly.pdbx_strand_id
1 'polypeptide(L)'
;MLCLHAATLLISLMMFSFSSAPADDGKLRNANKRYEESQFTLAAFLYRKVIREEPRSRNADIASFNLGNTLFRSKRYAEAGIQFRKTALMDSQPERFRADARFNAGNTYAQLSLLRQEKEEKTALLQASLKEYRSALLMKPDDQESKINYEIILRRLQSLTSFPPKKEQTPDTPSAGSRSAAASNILLQSAKEEGRVLRNSYHAAPKKNNALLQKDW
;
A
#
# COMPACT_ATOMS: atom_id res chain seq x y z
N MET A 1 -29.83 1.42 -57.51
CA MET A 1 -29.71 0.63 -56.26
C MET A 1 -28.28 0.62 -55.70
N LEU A 2 -27.20 0.43 -56.49
CA LEU A 2 -25.82 0.48 -55.95
C LEU A 2 -25.38 1.85 -55.38
N CYS A 3 -25.77 2.97 -55.98
CA CYS A 3 -25.40 4.32 -55.47
C CYS A 3 -26.05 4.68 -54.12
N LEU A 4 -27.18 4.06 -53.76
CA LEU A 4 -27.88 4.33 -52.49
C LEU A 4 -27.21 3.61 -51.30
N HIS A 5 -26.53 2.49 -51.56
CA HIS A 5 -25.78 1.73 -50.55
C HIS A 5 -24.37 2.30 -50.29
N ALA A 6 -23.78 2.99 -51.28
CA ALA A 6 -22.51 3.69 -51.09
C ALA A 6 -22.65 4.93 -50.18
N ALA A 7 -23.81 5.61 -50.25
CA ALA A 7 -24.10 6.79 -49.43
C ALA A 7 -24.36 6.43 -47.95
N THR A 8 -24.94 5.27 -47.66
CA THR A 8 -25.19 4.83 -46.28
C THR A 8 -23.93 4.32 -45.57
N LEU A 9 -22.96 3.76 -46.31
CA LEU A 9 -21.67 3.34 -45.76
C LEU A 9 -20.78 4.52 -45.33
N LEU A 10 -20.88 5.67 -46.01
CA LEU A 10 -20.08 6.86 -45.71
C LEU A 10 -20.57 7.64 -44.48
N ILE A 11 -21.87 7.59 -44.18
CA ILE A 11 -22.49 8.28 -43.04
C ILE A 11 -22.23 7.53 -41.71
N SER A 12 -22.03 6.22 -41.77
CA SER A 12 -21.67 5.38 -40.61
C SER A 12 -20.28 5.70 -40.02
N LEU A 13 -19.36 6.26 -40.83
CA LEU A 13 -17.97 6.49 -40.42
C LEU A 13 -17.73 7.86 -39.74
N MET A 14 -18.70 8.78 -39.74
CA MET A 14 -18.53 10.14 -39.17
C MET A 14 -18.99 10.31 -37.72
N MET A 15 -19.61 9.30 -37.09
CA MET A 15 -20.22 9.44 -35.75
C MET A 15 -19.44 8.76 -34.61
N PHE A 16 -18.12 8.60 -34.76
CA PHE A 16 -17.25 8.18 -33.66
C PHE A 16 -16.14 9.20 -33.39
N SER A 17 -16.52 10.47 -33.26
CA SER A 17 -15.67 11.44 -32.56
C SER A 17 -15.82 11.18 -31.06
N PHE A 18 -15.03 10.24 -30.53
CA PHE A 18 -14.89 10.06 -29.09
C PHE A 18 -14.13 11.28 -28.55
N SER A 19 -14.86 12.37 -28.30
CA SER A 19 -14.32 13.54 -27.62
C SER A 19 -13.92 13.12 -26.20
N SER A 20 -12.65 12.75 -26.04
CA SER A 20 -12.02 12.63 -24.73
C SER A 20 -11.84 14.04 -24.19
N ALA A 21 -12.87 14.55 -23.49
CA ALA A 21 -12.71 15.77 -22.72
C ALA A 21 -11.54 15.55 -21.73
N PRO A 22 -10.50 16.42 -21.73
CA PRO A 22 -9.41 16.28 -20.78
C PRO A 22 -9.98 16.32 -19.36
N ALA A 23 -9.61 15.33 -18.54
CA ALA A 23 -10.10 15.22 -17.17
C ALA A 23 -9.80 16.53 -16.39
N ASP A 24 -10.81 17.07 -15.70
CA ASP A 24 -10.63 18.23 -14.81
C ASP A 24 -9.78 17.83 -13.60
N ASP A 25 -8.49 18.10 -13.68
CA ASP A 25 -7.55 17.80 -12.60
C ASP A 25 -7.66 18.74 -11.39
N GLY A 26 -8.53 19.75 -11.43
CA GLY A 26 -8.72 20.70 -10.34
C GLY A 26 -9.10 20.01 -9.03
N LYS A 27 -9.98 19.01 -9.09
CA LYS A 27 -10.44 18.28 -7.90
C LYS A 27 -9.35 17.41 -7.29
N LEU A 28 -8.66 16.63 -8.11
CA LEU A 28 -7.54 15.78 -7.65
C LEU A 28 -6.39 16.64 -7.09
N ARG A 29 -6.05 17.75 -7.76
CA ARG A 29 -5.03 18.68 -7.28
C ARG A 29 -5.41 19.32 -5.93
N ASN A 30 -6.67 19.69 -5.75
CA ASN A 30 -7.15 20.18 -4.45
C ASN A 30 -7.01 19.11 -3.36
N ALA A 31 -7.42 17.87 -3.63
CA ALA A 31 -7.27 16.76 -2.68
C ALA A 31 -5.78 16.53 -2.30
N ASN A 32 -4.89 16.53 -3.29
CA ASN A 32 -3.44 16.42 -3.09
C ASN A 32 -2.90 17.57 -2.24
N LYS A 33 -3.32 18.82 -2.50
CA LYS A 33 -2.92 19.98 -1.70
C LYS A 33 -3.32 19.82 -0.22
N ARG A 34 -4.55 19.36 0.05
CA ARG A 34 -4.99 19.11 1.44
C ARG A 34 -4.20 17.99 2.10
N TYR A 35 -3.78 16.98 1.35
CA TYR A 35 -2.89 15.94 1.84
C TYR A 35 -1.50 16.51 2.21
N GLU A 36 -0.91 17.34 1.35
CA GLU A 36 0.39 17.99 1.58
C GLU A 36 0.34 18.93 2.79
N GLU A 37 -0.78 19.64 3.00
CA GLU A 37 -1.07 20.45 4.20
C GLU A 37 -1.39 19.62 5.45
N SER A 38 -1.27 18.28 5.40
CA SER A 38 -1.59 17.34 6.49
C SER A 38 -3.06 17.40 6.98
N GLN A 39 -3.96 17.99 6.18
CA GLN A 39 -5.40 18.02 6.44
C GLN A 39 -6.06 16.71 6.00
N PHE A 40 -5.64 15.58 6.59
CA PHE A 40 -5.98 14.24 6.11
C PHE A 40 -7.48 13.95 6.06
N THR A 41 -8.27 14.46 7.02
CA THR A 41 -9.73 14.29 7.01
C THR A 41 -10.35 14.93 5.77
N LEU A 42 -9.95 16.17 5.45
CA LEU A 42 -10.45 16.89 4.28
C LEU A 42 -9.93 16.27 2.98
N ALA A 43 -8.65 15.89 2.94
CA ALA A 43 -8.06 15.20 1.79
C ALA A 43 -8.82 13.89 1.48
N ALA A 44 -9.09 13.06 2.50
CA ALA A 44 -9.85 11.82 2.32
C ALA A 44 -11.27 12.07 1.80
N PHE A 45 -11.94 13.11 2.28
CA PHE A 45 -13.24 13.53 1.75
C PHE A 45 -13.15 13.91 0.26
N LEU A 46 -12.16 14.72 -0.12
CA LEU A 46 -11.97 15.16 -1.50
C LEU A 46 -11.58 14.02 -2.44
N TYR A 47 -10.71 13.09 -2.03
CA TYR A 47 -10.40 11.90 -2.84
C TYR A 47 -11.63 11.02 -3.06
N ARG A 48 -12.45 10.81 -2.02
CA ARG A 48 -13.74 10.09 -2.17
C ARG A 48 -14.68 10.80 -3.14
N LYS A 49 -14.67 12.14 -3.16
CA LYS A 49 -15.43 12.95 -4.13
C LYS A 49 -14.95 12.70 -5.56
N VAL A 50 -13.64 12.74 -5.82
CA VAL A 50 -13.06 12.42 -7.14
C VAL A 50 -13.47 11.02 -7.61
N ILE A 51 -13.32 10.00 -6.75
CA ILE A 51 -13.66 8.61 -7.08
C ILE A 51 -15.14 8.44 -7.48
N ARG A 52 -16.04 9.18 -6.82
CA ARG A 52 -17.49 9.10 -7.05
C ARG A 52 -17.95 9.89 -8.27
N GLU A 53 -17.38 11.07 -8.51
CA GLU A 53 -17.81 11.97 -9.59
C GLU A 53 -17.19 11.62 -10.93
N GLU A 54 -16.00 11.03 -10.94
CA GLU A 54 -15.27 10.67 -12.15
C GLU A 54 -14.95 9.16 -12.15
N PRO A 55 -15.95 8.28 -11.95
CA PRO A 55 -15.70 6.84 -11.89
C PRO A 55 -15.08 6.35 -13.19
N ARG A 56 -14.12 5.41 -13.10
CA ARG A 56 -13.37 4.86 -14.25
C ARG A 56 -12.45 5.85 -14.97
N SER A 57 -12.18 7.02 -14.37
CA SER A 57 -11.14 7.92 -14.85
C SER A 57 -9.78 7.58 -14.24
N ARG A 58 -8.70 7.99 -14.92
CA ARG A 58 -7.35 7.95 -14.35
C ARG A 58 -7.26 8.72 -13.02
N ASN A 59 -8.03 9.81 -12.88
CA ASN A 59 -8.07 10.60 -11.66
C ASN A 59 -8.70 9.84 -10.50
N ALA A 60 -9.75 9.04 -10.75
CA ALA A 60 -10.32 8.16 -9.74
C ALA A 60 -9.34 7.06 -9.31
N ASP A 61 -8.53 6.52 -10.23
CA ASP A 61 -7.53 5.50 -9.89
C ASP A 61 -6.40 6.08 -9.02
N ILE A 62 -5.87 7.25 -9.39
CA ILE A 62 -4.88 7.97 -8.57
C ILE A 62 -5.48 8.38 -7.21
N ALA A 63 -6.72 8.90 -7.20
CA ALA A 63 -7.42 9.24 -5.97
C ALA A 63 -7.67 8.01 -5.09
N SER A 64 -7.92 6.84 -5.67
CA SER A 64 -8.09 5.58 -4.94
C SER A 64 -6.83 5.20 -4.19
N PHE A 65 -5.67 5.28 -4.85
CA PHE A 65 -4.37 5.02 -4.21
C PHE A 65 -4.07 6.05 -3.12
N ASN A 66 -4.23 7.34 -3.43
CA ASN A 66 -3.96 8.43 -2.50
C ASN A 66 -4.92 8.45 -1.31
N LEU A 67 -6.16 7.99 -1.47
CA LEU A 67 -7.08 7.79 -0.36
C LEU A 67 -6.52 6.75 0.62
N GLY A 68 -5.98 5.64 0.12
CA GLY A 68 -5.28 4.65 0.95
C GLY A 68 -4.13 5.27 1.74
N ASN A 69 -3.27 6.06 1.07
CA ASN A 69 -2.16 6.78 1.72
C ASN A 69 -2.66 7.76 2.78
N THR A 70 -3.73 8.48 2.49
CA THR A 70 -4.33 9.45 3.41
C THR A 70 -4.87 8.76 4.66
N LEU A 71 -5.59 7.65 4.47
CA LEU A 71 -6.12 6.84 5.55
C LEU A 71 -4.99 6.28 6.42
N PHE A 72 -3.92 5.76 5.80
CA PHE A 72 -2.73 5.28 6.49
C PHE A 72 -2.07 6.38 7.33
N ARG A 73 -1.82 7.56 6.75
CA ARG A 73 -1.21 8.71 7.45
C ARG A 73 -2.08 9.22 8.60
N SER A 74 -3.40 9.10 8.48
CA SER A 74 -4.36 9.39 9.55
C SER A 74 -4.55 8.25 10.56
N LYS A 75 -3.71 7.19 10.51
CA LYS A 75 -3.75 6.00 11.38
C LYS A 75 -5.04 5.16 11.28
N ARG A 76 -5.84 5.37 10.23
CA ARG A 76 -7.06 4.60 9.93
C ARG A 76 -6.68 3.32 9.16
N TYR A 77 -5.86 2.48 9.78
CA TYR A 77 -5.22 1.35 9.10
C TYR A 77 -6.23 0.32 8.57
N ALA A 78 -7.31 0.03 9.29
CA ALA A 78 -8.33 -0.91 8.81
C ALA A 78 -8.95 -0.47 7.47
N GLU A 79 -9.31 0.81 7.35
CA GLU A 79 -9.85 1.37 6.11
C GLU A 79 -8.79 1.48 5.01
N ALA A 80 -7.57 1.87 5.37
CA ALA A 80 -6.46 1.94 4.41
C ALA A 80 -6.18 0.59 3.76
N GLY A 81 -6.20 -0.51 4.53
CA GLY A 81 -5.94 -1.86 4.03
C GLY A 81 -7.01 -2.30 3.03
N ILE A 82 -8.28 -2.02 3.32
CA ILE A 82 -9.39 -2.26 2.38
C ILE A 82 -9.19 -1.46 1.10
N GLN A 83 -8.86 -0.17 1.23
CA GLN A 83 -8.70 0.73 0.10
C GLN A 83 -7.51 0.37 -0.80
N PHE A 84 -6.38 0.00 -0.22
CA PHE A 84 -5.21 -0.47 -0.97
C PHE A 84 -5.49 -1.79 -1.68
N ARG A 85 -6.13 -2.75 -1.00
CA ARG A 85 -6.52 -4.01 -1.66
C ARG A 85 -7.48 -3.80 -2.83
N LYS A 86 -8.45 -2.88 -2.68
CA LYS A 86 -9.33 -2.49 -3.81
C LYS A 86 -8.52 -1.92 -4.97
N THR A 87 -7.56 -1.05 -4.68
CA THR A 87 -6.68 -0.43 -5.69
C THR A 87 -5.78 -1.48 -6.38
N ALA A 88 -5.27 -2.45 -5.63
CA ALA A 88 -4.45 -3.53 -6.16
C ALA A 88 -5.20 -4.53 -7.08
N LEU A 89 -6.54 -4.48 -7.09
CA LEU A 89 -7.41 -5.30 -7.95
C LEU A 89 -7.86 -4.57 -9.23
N MET A 90 -7.33 -3.38 -9.50
CA MET A 90 -7.64 -2.62 -10.71
C MET A 90 -6.84 -3.17 -11.90
N ASP A 91 -7.35 -4.21 -12.57
CA ASP A 91 -6.62 -4.91 -13.63
C ASP A 91 -6.30 -4.06 -14.87
N SER A 92 -7.00 -2.94 -15.05
CA SER A 92 -6.68 -1.94 -16.06
C SER A 92 -5.43 -1.11 -15.74
N GLN A 93 -4.90 -1.19 -14.52
CA GLN A 93 -3.72 -0.45 -14.10
C GLN A 93 -2.43 -1.25 -14.29
N PRO A 94 -1.30 -0.57 -14.56
CA PRO A 94 0.00 -1.22 -14.69
C PRO A 94 0.33 -2.09 -13.49
N GLU A 95 1.05 -3.17 -13.73
CA GLU A 95 1.48 -4.11 -12.69
C GLU A 95 2.23 -3.43 -11.55
N ARG A 96 3.14 -2.50 -11.84
CA ARG A 96 3.84 -1.70 -10.82
C ARG A 96 2.88 -0.94 -9.89
N PHE A 97 1.79 -0.37 -10.41
CA PHE A 97 0.81 0.38 -9.62
C PHE A 97 0.05 -0.54 -8.67
N ARG A 98 -0.34 -1.73 -9.17
CA ARG A 98 -0.97 -2.77 -8.36
C ARG A 98 0.01 -3.31 -7.31
N ALA A 99 1.28 -3.51 -7.66
CA ALA A 99 2.32 -3.96 -6.75
C ALA A 99 2.56 -2.96 -5.61
N ASP A 100 2.63 -1.66 -5.91
CA ASP A 100 2.76 -0.61 -4.89
C ASP A 100 1.55 -0.58 -3.94
N ALA A 101 0.35 -0.81 -4.47
CA ALA A 101 -0.86 -0.93 -3.65
C ALA A 101 -0.82 -2.18 -2.76
N ARG A 102 -0.31 -3.32 -3.25
CA ARG A 102 -0.07 -4.53 -2.45
C ARG A 102 0.95 -4.26 -1.34
N PHE A 103 2.08 -3.65 -1.67
CA PHE A 103 3.09 -3.26 -0.68
C PHE A 103 2.50 -2.39 0.44
N ASN A 104 1.74 -1.36 0.07
CA ASN A 104 1.08 -0.48 1.04
C ASN A 104 0.00 -1.18 1.86
N ALA A 105 -0.75 -2.15 1.29
CA ALA A 105 -1.64 -3.01 2.05
C ALA A 105 -0.86 -3.86 3.08
N GLY A 106 0.29 -4.41 2.68
CA GLY A 106 1.22 -5.12 3.56
C GLY A 106 1.67 -4.26 4.74
N ASN A 107 2.16 -3.04 4.48
CA ASN A 107 2.56 -2.08 5.50
C ASN A 107 1.40 -1.73 6.43
N THR A 108 0.19 -1.59 5.87
CA THR A 108 -1.00 -1.27 6.64
C THR A 108 -1.37 -2.38 7.62
N TYR A 109 -1.33 -3.65 7.19
CA TYR A 109 -1.58 -4.77 8.08
C TYR A 109 -0.50 -4.93 9.15
N ALA A 110 0.75 -4.67 8.81
CA ALA A 110 1.85 -4.62 9.78
C ALA A 110 1.63 -3.53 10.84
N GLN A 111 1.23 -2.32 10.43
CA GLN A 111 0.91 -1.26 11.39
C GLN A 111 -0.30 -1.61 12.26
N LEU A 112 -1.34 -2.19 11.67
CA LEU A 112 -2.52 -2.60 12.42
C LEU A 112 -2.18 -3.70 13.45
N SER A 113 -1.26 -4.63 13.14
CA SER A 113 -0.85 -5.67 14.08
C SER A 113 -0.13 -5.10 15.30
N LEU A 114 0.61 -3.99 15.14
CA LEU A 114 1.27 -3.29 16.26
C LEU A 114 0.27 -2.69 17.26
N LEU A 115 -0.97 -2.43 16.83
CA LEU A 115 -2.02 -1.87 17.68
C LEU A 115 -2.84 -2.94 18.41
N ARG A 116 -2.69 -4.22 18.06
CA ARG A 116 -3.43 -5.30 18.71
C ARG A 116 -2.69 -5.79 19.95
N GLN A 117 -3.43 -6.40 20.86
CA GLN A 117 -2.86 -7.02 22.07
C GLN A 117 -2.89 -8.54 21.94
N GLU A 118 -4.06 -9.07 21.57
CA GLU A 118 -4.31 -10.48 21.37
C GLU A 118 -3.36 -11.10 20.34
N LYS A 119 -2.79 -12.25 20.73
CA LYS A 119 -1.79 -12.95 19.93
C LYS A 119 -2.38 -13.43 18.60
N GLU A 120 -3.62 -13.88 18.65
CA GLU A 120 -4.38 -14.42 17.52
C GLU A 120 -4.63 -13.32 16.47
N GLU A 121 -5.09 -12.14 16.91
CA GLU A 121 -5.28 -10.99 16.03
C GLU A 121 -3.98 -10.52 15.39
N LYS A 122 -2.90 -10.42 16.18
CA LYS A 122 -1.56 -10.09 15.67
C LYS A 122 -1.12 -11.08 14.61
N THR A 123 -1.27 -12.37 14.89
CA THR A 123 -0.88 -13.46 13.99
C THR A 123 -1.63 -13.36 12.67
N ALA A 124 -2.95 -13.18 12.71
CA ALA A 124 -3.77 -13.03 11.51
C ALA A 124 -3.37 -11.80 10.67
N LEU A 125 -3.07 -10.67 11.31
CA LEU A 125 -2.64 -9.44 10.63
C LEU A 125 -1.23 -9.57 10.02
N LEU A 126 -0.29 -10.20 10.72
CA LEU A 126 1.04 -10.47 10.18
C LEU A 126 0.98 -11.44 8.99
N GLN A 127 0.14 -12.47 9.06
CA GLN A 127 -0.11 -13.37 7.92
C GLN A 127 -0.72 -12.63 6.72
N ALA A 128 -1.68 -11.73 6.96
CA ALA A 128 -2.24 -10.88 5.92
C ALA A 128 -1.16 -9.97 5.30
N SER A 129 -0.29 -9.40 6.12
CA SER A 129 0.85 -8.58 5.67
C SER A 129 1.81 -9.38 4.76
N LEU A 130 2.21 -10.60 5.16
CA LEU A 130 3.04 -11.50 4.34
C LEU A 130 2.40 -11.81 2.99
N LYS A 131 1.08 -12.06 2.97
CA LYS A 131 0.34 -12.36 1.74
C LYS A 131 0.38 -11.19 0.76
N GLU A 132 0.22 -9.96 1.26
CA GLU A 132 0.26 -8.77 0.42
C GLU A 132 1.68 -8.49 -0.10
N TYR A 133 2.73 -8.59 0.73
CA TYR A 133 4.11 -8.46 0.23
C TYR A 133 4.49 -9.55 -0.76
N ARG A 134 4.07 -10.81 -0.52
CA ARG A 134 4.29 -11.88 -1.49
C ARG A 134 3.62 -11.55 -2.82
N SER A 135 2.41 -11.01 -2.79
CA SER A 135 1.70 -10.59 -4.01
C SER A 135 2.43 -9.44 -4.72
N ALA A 136 2.98 -8.48 -3.98
CA ALA A 136 3.81 -7.41 -4.52
C ALA A 136 5.10 -7.96 -5.18
N LEU A 137 5.79 -8.89 -4.52
CA LEU A 137 7.02 -9.51 -5.03
C LEU A 137 6.82 -10.40 -6.25
N LEU A 138 5.65 -11.03 -6.37
CA LEU A 138 5.29 -11.77 -7.59
C LEU A 138 5.14 -10.82 -8.79
N MET A 139 4.72 -9.58 -8.54
CA MET A 139 4.57 -8.55 -9.57
C MET A 139 5.85 -7.75 -9.83
N LYS A 140 6.65 -7.53 -8.79
CA LYS A 140 7.89 -6.75 -8.81
C LYS A 140 8.98 -7.50 -8.02
N PRO A 141 9.64 -8.51 -8.62
CA PRO A 141 10.59 -9.38 -7.91
C PRO A 141 11.86 -8.68 -7.43
N ASP A 142 12.20 -7.51 -7.97
CA ASP A 142 13.35 -6.69 -7.61
C ASP A 142 13.04 -5.66 -6.51
N ASP A 143 11.80 -5.62 -5.98
CA ASP A 143 11.39 -4.67 -4.96
C ASP A 143 12.05 -4.92 -3.59
N GLN A 144 13.17 -4.25 -3.36
CA GLN A 144 13.98 -4.44 -2.15
C GLN A 144 13.20 -4.09 -0.88
N GLU A 145 12.33 -3.08 -0.92
CA GLU A 145 11.50 -2.71 0.23
C GLU A 145 10.51 -3.82 0.59
N SER A 146 9.81 -4.40 -0.39
CA SER A 146 8.93 -5.55 -0.15
C SER A 146 9.70 -6.75 0.42
N LYS A 147 10.92 -7.03 -0.03
CA LYS A 147 11.75 -8.13 0.51
C LYS A 147 12.11 -7.92 1.96
N ILE A 148 12.61 -6.73 2.29
CA ILE A 148 12.98 -6.36 3.66
C ILE A 148 11.76 -6.44 4.57
N ASN A 149 10.64 -5.85 4.16
CA ASN A 149 9.44 -5.83 4.98
C ASN A 149 8.82 -7.23 5.13
N TYR A 150 8.82 -8.05 4.08
CA TYR A 150 8.43 -9.45 4.15
C TYR A 150 9.22 -10.19 5.22
N GLU A 151 10.56 -10.06 5.22
CA GLU A 151 11.42 -10.74 6.17
C GLU A 151 11.21 -10.26 7.61
N ILE A 152 11.02 -8.95 7.81
CA ILE A 152 10.68 -8.40 9.12
C ILE A 152 9.39 -9.02 9.66
N ILE A 153 8.34 -9.11 8.83
CA ILE A 153 7.06 -9.69 9.25
C ILE A 153 7.19 -11.19 9.49
N LEU A 154 7.97 -11.91 8.69
CA LEU A 154 8.21 -13.34 8.85
C LEU A 154 8.85 -13.63 10.22
N ARG A 155 9.91 -12.90 10.58
CA ARG A 155 10.58 -13.05 11.89
C ARG A 155 9.67 -12.68 13.05
N ARG A 156 8.84 -11.65 12.90
CA ARG A 156 7.83 -11.29 13.93
C ARG A 156 6.82 -12.40 14.13
N LEU A 157 6.30 -12.98 13.04
CA LEU A 157 5.36 -14.09 13.11
C LEU A 157 5.99 -15.31 13.80
N GLN A 158 7.23 -15.64 13.45
CA GLN A 158 8.01 -16.71 14.11
C GLN A 158 8.20 -16.42 15.60
N SER A 159 8.55 -15.18 15.98
CA SER A 159 8.74 -14.81 17.38
C SER A 159 7.48 -15.00 18.24
N LEU A 160 6.29 -14.84 17.65
CA LEU A 160 5.02 -15.08 18.33
C LEU A 160 4.73 -16.57 18.51
N THR A 161 5.20 -17.43 17.60
CA THR A 161 4.95 -18.88 17.66
C THR A 161 6.01 -19.63 18.45
N SER A 162 7.25 -19.14 18.50
CA SER A 162 8.29 -19.66 19.36
C SER A 162 7.97 -19.40 20.84
N PHE A 163 8.15 -20.42 21.69
CA PHE A 163 8.02 -20.26 23.14
C PHE A 163 9.04 -19.22 23.63
N PRO A 164 8.65 -18.30 24.53
CA PRO A 164 9.64 -17.40 25.15
C PRO A 164 10.73 -18.25 25.80
N PRO A 165 12.01 -17.85 25.73
CA PRO A 165 13.04 -18.54 26.48
C PRO A 165 12.59 -18.56 27.94
N LYS A 166 12.50 -19.76 28.52
CA LYS A 166 12.24 -19.91 29.96
C LYS A 166 13.21 -18.98 30.68
N LYS A 167 12.71 -18.18 31.64
CA LYS A 167 13.57 -17.60 32.66
C LYS A 167 14.20 -18.78 33.39
N GLU A 168 15.37 -19.23 32.95
CA GLU A 168 16.20 -20.14 33.73
C GLU A 168 16.65 -19.36 34.95
N GLN A 169 15.91 -19.54 36.06
CA GLN A 169 16.47 -19.36 37.39
C GLN A 169 17.45 -20.51 37.60
N THR A 170 18.68 -20.33 37.14
CA THR A 170 19.80 -21.19 37.54
C THR A 170 20.54 -20.54 38.71
N PRO A 171 20.83 -21.29 39.79
CA PRO A 171 21.65 -20.81 40.88
C PRO A 171 23.09 -20.52 40.40
N ASP A 172 23.59 -19.36 40.79
CA ASP A 172 24.98 -18.88 40.77
C ASP A 172 25.99 -19.64 39.90
N THR A 173 26.21 -19.15 38.67
CA THR A 173 27.53 -19.23 38.02
C THR A 173 27.80 -17.92 37.27
N PRO A 174 28.92 -17.19 37.52
CA PRO A 174 29.04 -15.78 37.14
C PRO A 174 29.17 -15.46 35.63
N SER A 175 29.11 -16.43 34.72
CA SER A 175 29.41 -16.21 33.28
C SER A 175 28.24 -16.44 32.31
N ALA A 176 27.15 -17.08 32.74
CA ALA A 176 26.00 -17.41 31.89
C ALA A 176 24.91 -16.31 31.86
N GLY A 177 24.69 -15.62 32.99
CA GLY A 177 23.67 -14.58 33.11
C GLY A 177 23.89 -13.35 32.21
N SER A 178 25.15 -12.98 31.97
CA SER A 178 25.52 -11.84 31.12
C SER A 178 25.19 -12.09 29.63
N ARG A 179 25.41 -13.31 29.13
CA ARG A 179 25.17 -13.66 27.72
C ARG A 179 23.67 -13.73 27.40
N SER A 180 22.87 -14.28 28.31
CA SER A 180 21.40 -14.35 28.17
C SER A 180 20.77 -12.95 28.19
N ALA A 181 21.21 -12.08 29.10
CA ALA A 181 20.77 -10.68 29.16
C ALA A 181 21.18 -9.89 27.90
N ALA A 182 22.42 -10.08 27.41
CA ALA A 182 22.89 -9.46 26.17
C ALA A 182 22.05 -9.91 24.95
N ALA A 183 21.76 -11.21 24.81
CA ALA A 183 20.92 -11.73 23.74
C ALA A 183 19.49 -11.15 23.79
N SER A 184 18.89 -11.08 24.98
CA SER A 184 17.57 -10.47 25.16
C SER A 184 17.54 -8.99 24.75
N ASN A 185 18.57 -8.23 25.13
CA ASN A 185 18.70 -6.82 24.75
C ASN A 185 18.84 -6.63 23.24
N ILE A 186 19.64 -7.46 22.56
CA ILE A 186 19.81 -7.42 21.11
C ILE A 186 18.48 -7.70 20.40
N LEU A 187 17.72 -8.71 20.84
CA LEU A 187 16.41 -9.02 20.25
C LEU A 187 15.42 -7.87 20.44
N LEU A 188 15.40 -7.24 21.62
CA LEU A 188 14.55 -6.08 21.87
C LEU A 188 14.92 -4.89 20.98
N GLN A 189 16.22 -4.63 20.77
CA GLN A 189 16.69 -3.58 19.87
C GLN A 189 16.31 -3.88 18.41
N SER A 190 16.49 -5.12 17.95
CA SER A 190 16.05 -5.55 16.61
C SER A 190 14.55 -5.32 16.41
N ALA A 191 13.72 -5.74 17.37
CA ALA A 191 12.28 -5.56 17.29
C ALA A 191 11.87 -4.06 17.24
N LYS A 192 12.56 -3.20 17.98
CA LYS A 192 12.35 -1.74 17.94
C LYS A 192 12.71 -1.16 16.57
N GLU A 193 13.85 -1.55 16.03
CA GLU A 193 14.36 -1.06 14.75
C GLU A 193 13.48 -1.51 13.58
N GLU A 194 13.07 -2.77 13.56
CA GLU A 194 12.07 -3.28 12.61
C GLU A 194 10.77 -2.52 12.65
N GLY A 195 10.30 -2.16 13.86
CA GLY A 195 9.10 -1.35 14.01
C GLY A 195 9.28 0.04 13.43
N ARG A 196 10.51 0.58 13.48
CA ARG A 196 10.87 1.86 12.86
C ARG A 196 10.87 1.76 11.34
N VAL A 197 11.46 0.71 10.77
CA VAL A 197 11.44 0.44 9.32
C VAL A 197 10.00 0.37 8.82
N LEU A 198 9.16 -0.47 9.43
CA LEU A 198 7.76 -0.63 9.02
C LEU A 198 6.92 0.65 9.12
N ARG A 199 7.29 1.60 10.01
CA ARG A 199 6.60 2.90 10.13
C ARG A 199 6.98 3.88 9.03
N ASN A 200 8.16 3.72 8.45
CA ASN A 200 8.73 4.66 7.49
C ASN A 200 8.66 4.15 6.04
N SER A 201 8.40 2.87 5.81
CA SER A 201 8.20 2.29 4.47
C SER A 201 6.78 2.58 3.96
N TYR A 202 6.65 3.40 2.91
CA TYR A 202 5.40 3.53 2.14
C TYR A 202 5.69 4.02 0.72
N HIS A 203 4.92 3.53 -0.26
CA HIS A 203 4.99 4.02 -1.65
C HIS A 203 3.93 5.10 -1.88
N ALA A 204 4.31 6.22 -2.50
CA ALA A 204 3.38 7.28 -2.88
C ALA A 204 2.79 7.00 -4.27
N ALA A 205 1.57 7.50 -4.55
CA ALA A 205 1.06 7.43 -5.92
C ALA A 205 1.93 8.27 -6.87
N PRO A 206 2.05 7.87 -8.16
CA PRO A 206 2.79 8.64 -9.15
C PRO A 206 2.23 10.07 -9.30
N LYS A 207 3.10 11.09 -9.30
CA LYS A 207 2.72 12.51 -9.52
C LYS A 207 2.60 12.84 -11.02
N LYS A 208 1.67 13.74 -11.38
CA LYS A 208 1.38 14.15 -12.77
C LYS A 208 2.52 14.88 -13.50
N ASN A 209 3.46 15.51 -12.78
CA ASN A 209 4.41 16.49 -13.36
C ASN A 209 5.90 16.08 -13.31
N ASN A 210 6.24 14.83 -13.66
CA ASN A 210 7.64 14.52 -13.97
C ASN A 210 7.81 14.25 -15.46
N ALA A 211 7.89 15.33 -16.24
CA ALA A 211 8.38 15.30 -17.60
C ALA A 211 9.86 14.82 -17.70
N LEU A 212 10.57 14.75 -16.55
CA LEU A 212 11.92 14.18 -16.42
C LEU A 212 11.92 12.73 -15.87
N LEU A 213 10.77 12.09 -15.75
CA LEU A 213 10.64 10.63 -15.66
C LEU A 213 9.84 10.12 -16.86
N GLN A 214 10.32 10.44 -18.07
CA GLN A 214 10.22 9.46 -19.16
C GLN A 214 11.06 8.24 -18.74
N LYS A 215 10.45 7.34 -17.97
CA LYS A 215 10.89 5.96 -17.84
C LYS A 215 9.74 5.13 -18.37
N ASP A 216 9.66 4.98 -19.69
CA ASP A 216 8.71 4.13 -20.42
C ASP A 216 7.41 3.82 -19.69
N TRP A 217 6.59 4.87 -19.57
CA TRP A 217 5.14 4.82 -19.44
C TRP A 217 4.51 6.20 -19.62
#